data_AF-A0A525JC56-F1
#
_entry.id   AF-A0A525JC56-F1
#
_cell.length_a   1.000
_cell.length_b   1.000
_cell.length_c   1.000
_cell.angle_alpha   90.00
_cell.angle_beta   90.00
_cell.angle_gamma   90.00
#
_symmetry.space_group_name_H-M   'P 1'
#
loop_
_entity.id
_entity.type
_entity.pdbx_description
1 polymer ?
#
loop_
_entity_poly.entity_id
_entity_poly.type
_entity_poly.pdbx_seq_one_letter_code
_entity_poly.pdbx_strand_id
1 'polypeptide(L)'
;MNARLAALAGAVILAGGLAGCATDEHFYGPTAPYGDVDYDAYYDGSYGPFYGGYWGPGDQFYYWSQDHRHYHRDVGGHFQRQGREGFNPVHGHAPAATRRR
;
A
#
# COMPACT_ATOMS: atom_id res chain seq x y z
N MET A 1 -8.68 -61.14 14.30
CA MET A 1 -9.75 -60.88 13.31
C MET A 1 -10.54 -59.67 13.81
N ASN A 2 -10.47 -58.44 13.29
CA ASN A 2 -10.23 -58.01 11.92
C ASN A 2 -9.68 -56.58 11.89
N ALA A 3 -8.51 -56.43 11.28
CA ALA A 3 -7.87 -55.16 10.94
C ALA A 3 -8.68 -54.41 9.86
N ARG A 4 -9.74 -53.71 10.26
CA ARG A 4 -10.54 -52.84 9.37
C ARG A 4 -10.83 -51.45 9.95
N LEU A 5 -9.99 -50.99 10.88
CA LEU A 5 -10.06 -49.63 11.43
C LEU A 5 -9.00 -48.68 10.83
N ALA A 6 -8.18 -49.14 9.89
CA ALA A 6 -7.01 -48.40 9.41
C ALA A 6 -7.17 -47.79 8.01
N ALA A 7 -8.38 -47.68 7.47
CA ALA A 7 -8.57 -47.27 6.08
C ALA A 7 -9.81 -46.40 5.87
N LEU A 8 -9.88 -45.23 6.50
CA LEU A 8 -10.69 -44.11 6.02
C LEU A 8 -10.23 -42.81 6.68
N ALA A 9 -10.01 -41.80 5.84
CA ALA A 9 -9.84 -40.38 6.18
C ALA A 9 -8.44 -39.90 6.62
N GLY A 10 -7.39 -40.38 5.96
CA GLY A 10 -6.09 -39.69 5.85
C GLY A 10 -6.12 -38.51 4.87
N ALA A 11 -7.12 -37.62 4.94
CA ALA A 11 -7.30 -36.52 3.97
C ALA A 11 -7.95 -35.27 4.58
N VAL A 12 -7.52 -34.83 5.77
CA VAL A 12 -7.84 -33.49 6.30
C VAL A 12 -6.55 -32.81 6.78
N ILE A 13 -5.54 -32.83 5.91
CA ILE A 13 -4.44 -31.87 5.93
C ILE A 13 -4.78 -30.91 4.80
N LEU A 14 -4.86 -29.60 5.09
CA LEU A 14 -4.90 -28.45 4.15
C LEU A 14 -6.11 -27.49 4.20
N ALA A 15 -7.07 -27.61 5.13
CA ALA A 15 -8.21 -26.66 5.19
C ALA A 15 -8.11 -25.54 6.24
N GLY A 16 -6.96 -25.35 6.91
CA GLY A 16 -6.80 -24.35 7.98
C GLY A 16 -5.94 -23.12 7.62
N GLY A 17 -5.44 -23.03 6.40
CA GLY A 17 -4.32 -22.14 6.05
C GLY A 17 -4.65 -20.73 5.57
N LEU A 18 -5.90 -20.27 5.63
CA LEU A 18 -6.28 -18.96 5.06
C LEU A 18 -7.25 -18.19 5.96
N ALA A 19 -7.06 -18.22 7.28
CA ALA A 19 -7.36 -17.06 8.11
C ALA A 19 -6.31 -15.98 7.79
N GLY A 20 -6.29 -15.56 6.53
CA GLY A 20 -5.56 -14.38 6.11
C GLY A 20 -6.13 -13.24 6.93
N CYS A 21 -5.24 -12.57 7.63
CA CYS A 21 -5.49 -11.30 8.27
C CYS A 21 -6.10 -10.37 7.22
N ALA A 22 -7.43 -10.35 7.12
CA ALA A 22 -8.12 -9.13 6.79
C ALA A 22 -7.92 -8.25 8.03
N THR A 23 -6.72 -7.69 8.18
CA THR A 23 -6.65 -6.36 8.73
C THR A 23 -7.50 -5.55 7.79
N ASP A 24 -8.73 -5.29 8.21
CA ASP A 24 -9.39 -4.03 7.92
C ASP A 24 -8.39 -2.97 8.37
N GLU A 25 -7.42 -2.69 7.51
CA GLU A 25 -6.46 -1.63 7.68
C GLU A 25 -7.32 -0.39 7.69
N HIS A 26 -7.67 0.02 8.91
CA HIS A 26 -8.36 1.26 9.18
C HIS A 26 -7.53 2.31 8.47
N PHE A 27 -8.06 2.75 7.33
CA PHE A 27 -7.44 3.69 6.42
C PHE A 27 -7.08 4.94 7.22
N TYR A 28 -5.84 4.98 7.70
CA TYR A 28 -5.22 6.16 8.28
C TYR A 28 -4.54 6.94 7.15
N GLY A 29 -5.24 7.09 6.03
CA GLY A 29 -5.03 8.22 5.13
C GLY A 29 -5.82 9.40 5.70
N PRO A 30 -5.35 10.65 5.53
CA PRO A 30 -6.11 11.81 5.98
C PRO A 30 -7.56 11.73 5.49
N THR A 31 -8.50 11.73 6.43
CA THR A 31 -9.96 11.75 6.18
C THR A 31 -10.43 13.12 5.68
N ALA A 32 -9.51 14.09 5.62
CA ALA A 32 -9.72 15.36 4.94
C ALA A 32 -9.43 15.18 3.44
N PRO A 33 -10.30 15.66 2.53
CA PRO A 33 -9.95 15.74 1.13
C PRO A 33 -8.66 16.55 1.02
N TYR A 34 -7.58 15.95 0.52
CA TYR A 34 -6.41 16.71 0.15
C TYR A 34 -6.80 17.62 -1.01
N GLY A 35 -6.38 18.89 -0.96
CA GLY A 35 -6.62 19.86 -2.03
C GLY A 35 -5.83 19.49 -3.29
N ASP A 36 -5.95 20.31 -4.33
CA ASP A 36 -4.98 20.29 -5.43
C ASP A 36 -3.60 20.60 -4.85
N VAL A 37 -2.68 19.63 -4.89
CA VAL A 37 -1.38 19.77 -4.24
C VAL A 37 -0.28 19.39 -5.22
N ASP A 38 0.56 20.37 -5.53
CA ASP A 38 1.85 20.12 -6.15
C ASP A 38 2.80 19.49 -5.13
N TYR A 39 3.63 18.56 -5.56
CA TYR A 39 4.65 17.95 -4.73
C TYR A 39 6.00 17.93 -5.44
N ASP A 40 7.02 18.25 -4.66
CA ASP A 40 8.41 17.93 -4.98
C ASP A 40 8.88 16.86 -4.01
N ALA A 41 9.44 15.78 -4.56
CA ALA A 41 10.02 14.69 -3.78
C ALA A 41 11.24 14.10 -4.51
N TYR A 42 11.93 13.21 -3.83
CA TYR A 42 12.99 12.39 -4.37
C TYR A 42 12.59 10.93 -4.19
N TYR A 43 12.71 10.12 -5.25
CA TYR A 43 12.24 8.73 -5.27
C TYR A 43 13.32 7.77 -5.80
N ASP A 44 13.48 6.62 -5.15
CA ASP A 44 14.50 5.62 -5.49
C ASP A 44 14.01 4.48 -6.41
N GLY A 45 12.72 4.45 -6.75
CA GLY A 45 12.16 3.44 -7.67
C GLY A 45 11.71 2.13 -7.01
N SER A 46 11.84 1.97 -5.70
CA SER A 46 11.62 0.68 -5.03
C SER A 46 10.20 0.11 -5.15
N TYR A 47 9.19 0.96 -5.30
CA TYR A 47 7.80 0.54 -5.53
C TYR A 47 7.40 0.48 -7.02
N GLY A 48 8.33 0.71 -7.94
CA GLY A 48 8.04 0.81 -9.38
C GLY A 48 7.31 2.11 -9.75
N PRO A 49 6.57 2.11 -10.89
CA PRO A 49 5.82 3.28 -11.34
C PRO A 49 4.72 3.69 -10.37
N PHE A 50 4.58 5.00 -10.17
CA PHE A 50 3.48 5.61 -9.42
C PHE A 50 2.84 6.72 -10.27
N TYR A 51 1.59 7.06 -9.97
CA TYR A 51 0.75 7.93 -10.82
C TYR A 51 0.41 9.27 -10.17
N GLY A 52 0.85 9.49 -8.94
CA GLY A 52 0.68 10.74 -8.21
C GLY A 52 1.06 10.57 -6.75
N GLY A 53 1.24 11.68 -6.04
CA GLY A 53 1.54 11.64 -4.60
C GLY A 53 1.34 12.99 -3.93
N TYR A 54 1.46 13.04 -2.61
CA TYR A 54 1.45 14.28 -1.85
C TYR A 54 2.14 14.09 -0.51
N TRP A 55 2.62 15.19 0.06
CA TRP A 55 3.12 15.20 1.44
C TRP A 55 1.96 15.36 2.41
N GLY A 56 1.70 14.31 3.17
CA GLY A 56 0.71 14.31 4.23
C GLY A 56 1.28 14.81 5.57
N PRO A 57 0.47 14.74 6.63
CA PRO A 57 0.90 15.08 7.99
C PRO A 57 2.12 14.27 8.43
N GLY A 58 2.97 14.88 9.27
CA GLY A 58 4.12 14.18 9.88
C GLY A 58 5.23 13.83 8.88
N ASP A 59 5.34 14.61 7.80
CA ASP A 59 6.36 14.44 6.77
C ASP A 59 6.30 13.11 6.02
N GLN A 60 5.12 12.51 5.99
CA GLN A 60 4.89 11.23 5.32
C GLN A 60 4.47 11.46 3.88
N PHE A 61 5.12 10.77 2.95
CA PHE A 61 4.67 10.78 1.56
C PHE A 61 3.55 9.78 1.36
N TYR A 62 2.52 10.18 0.62
CA TYR A 62 1.45 9.30 0.17
C TYR A 62 1.51 9.22 -1.35
N TYR A 63 1.38 8.03 -1.92
CA TYR A 63 1.48 7.82 -3.36
C TYR A 63 0.37 6.91 -3.87
N TRP A 64 0.04 7.07 -5.16
CA TRP A 64 -0.91 6.23 -5.86
C TRP A 64 -0.17 5.26 -6.79
N SER A 65 -0.44 3.97 -6.65
CA SER A 65 -0.01 2.93 -7.58
C SER A 65 -1.22 2.22 -8.18
N GLN A 66 -1.02 1.59 -9.34
CA GLN A 66 -2.10 0.89 -10.04
C GLN A 66 -2.65 -0.28 -9.21
N ASP A 67 -1.79 -0.93 -8.42
CA ASP A 67 -2.14 -2.11 -7.63
C ASP A 67 -3.12 -1.80 -6.50
N HIS A 68 -2.98 -0.64 -5.88
CA HIS A 68 -3.77 -0.29 -4.69
C HIS A 68 -5.01 0.53 -5.05
N ARG A 69 -5.04 1.22 -6.20
CA ARG A 69 -6.16 2.11 -6.62
C ARG A 69 -6.60 3.13 -5.54
N HIS A 70 -5.71 3.45 -4.62
CA HIS A 70 -5.87 4.48 -3.60
C HIS A 70 -4.50 5.03 -3.19
N TYR A 71 -4.48 6.23 -2.62
CA TYR A 71 -3.27 6.79 -2.02
C TYR A 71 -2.92 6.03 -0.74
N HIS A 72 -1.70 5.52 -0.67
CA HIS A 72 -1.19 4.83 0.50
C HIS A 72 0.14 5.44 0.92
N ARG A 73 0.45 5.29 2.21
CA ARG A 73 1.63 5.90 2.83
C ARG A 73 2.88 5.15 2.41
N ASP A 74 3.96 5.89 2.14
CA ASP A 74 5.30 5.33 2.09
C ASP A 74 5.73 4.85 3.48
N VAL A 75 5.97 3.54 3.60
CA VAL A 75 6.44 2.91 4.84
C VAL A 75 7.94 2.61 4.83
N GLY A 76 8.56 2.58 3.64
CA GLY A 76 9.97 2.23 3.44
C GLY A 76 10.91 3.44 3.37
N GLY A 77 10.37 4.66 3.30
CA GLY A 77 11.19 5.87 3.14
C GLY A 77 11.83 5.97 1.76
N HIS A 78 11.13 5.44 0.75
CA HIS A 78 11.51 5.49 -0.65
C HIS A 78 11.18 6.83 -1.29
N PHE A 79 10.35 7.65 -0.65
CA PHE A 79 10.16 9.06 -0.97
C PHE A 79 10.77 9.95 0.10
N GLN A 80 11.52 10.96 -0.33
CA GLN A 80 12.24 11.88 0.55
C GLN A 80 12.02 13.33 0.11
N ARG A 81 12.04 14.27 1.05
CA ARG A 81 12.01 15.71 0.73
C ARG A 81 13.33 16.23 0.16
N GLN A 82 14.42 15.60 0.56
CA GLN A 82 15.77 16.01 0.19
C GLN A 82 16.41 14.90 -0.62
N GLY A 83 17.16 15.31 -1.65
CA GLY A 83 17.89 14.38 -2.49
C GLY A 83 19.02 13.73 -1.73
N ARG A 84 19.22 12.43 -2.01
CA ARG A 84 20.37 11.65 -1.56
C ARG A 84 20.80 10.72 -2.69
N GLU A 85 21.96 10.10 -2.54
CA GLU A 85 22.46 9.13 -3.51
C GLU A 85 21.43 8.01 -3.75
N GLY A 86 21.20 7.66 -5.03
CA GLY A 86 20.22 6.67 -5.46
C GLY A 86 18.78 7.19 -5.60
N PHE A 87 18.52 8.46 -5.28
CA PHE A 87 17.19 9.05 -5.39
C PHE A 87 17.11 10.07 -6.53
N ASN A 88 16.03 10.02 -7.30
CA ASN A 88 15.79 10.89 -8.44
C ASN A 88 14.69 11.91 -8.11
N PRO A 89 14.84 13.18 -8.50
CA PRO A 89 13.81 14.18 -8.28
C PRO A 89 12.54 13.82 -9.06
N VAL A 90 11.40 13.94 -8.39
CA VAL A 90 10.07 13.77 -8.97
C VAL A 90 9.22 14.97 -8.59
N HIS A 91 8.55 15.52 -9.59
CA HIS A 91 7.59 16.60 -9.44
C HIS A 91 6.26 16.15 -10.03
N GLY A 92 5.16 16.56 -9.41
CA GLY A 92 3.85 16.30 -9.96
C GLY A 92 2.76 17.00 -9.18
N HIS A 93 1.54 16.70 -9.58
CA HIS A 93 0.35 17.29 -9.06
C HIS A 93 -0.64 16.20 -8.67
N ALA A 94 -1.09 16.20 -7.42
CA ALA A 94 -2.18 15.34 -6.97
C ALA A 94 -3.49 16.12 -7.03
N PRO A 95 -4.41 15.72 -7.93
CA PRO A 95 -5.68 16.41 -8.06
C PRO A 95 -6.52 16.20 -6.81
N ALA A 96 -7.20 17.25 -6.36
CA ALA A 96 -8.05 17.19 -5.18
C ALA A 96 -8.96 15.95 -5.23
N ALA A 97 -9.08 15.24 -4.11
CA ALA A 97 -9.97 14.08 -4.02
C ALA A 97 -11.41 14.52 -4.32
N THR A 98 -11.83 14.35 -5.57
CA THR A 98 -13.16 14.79 -5.99
C THR A 98 -14.17 13.88 -5.32
N ARG A 99 -14.89 14.37 -4.31
CA ARG A 99 -16.12 13.72 -3.85
C ARG A 99 -17.09 13.76 -5.02
N ARG A 100 -17.15 12.70 -5.81
CA ARG A 100 -18.30 12.46 -6.68
C ARG A 100 -19.51 12.30 -5.76
N ARG A 101 -20.40 13.30 -5.78
CA ARG A 101 -21.71 13.25 -5.14
C ARG A 101 -22.63 12.31 -5.90
#